data_AF-D5SLU3-F1
#
_entry.id   AF-D5SLU3-F1
#
_cell.length_a   1.000
_cell.length_b   1.000
_cell.length_c   1.000
_cell.angle_alpha   90.00
_cell.angle_beta   90.00
_cell.angle_gamma   90.00
#
_symmetry.space_group_name_H-M   'P 1'
#
loop_
_entity.id
_entity.type
_entity.pdbx_description
1 polymer ?
#
loop_
_entity_poly.entity_id
_entity_poly.type
_entity_poly.pdbx_seq_one_letter_code
_entity_poly.pdbx_strand_id
1 'polypeptide(L)'
;MRRRSFLSAVPLGAGTVLLSGGGQTAAAAPPGGLPAVRDPRYLAPIADARAVPRFVTPLPRPSRIDLSDGGSRTLVMAPVTQDVVGAGLGLRTPVWGFGAVGGPAGARPSWPGPTLVARSGRPVRVRWRNALPFRHLLPLDTTVHWAFSGTGRSIEHDGVPTIVHLHGGHSDAGSDGHPDAWYTPGGARGPRFTGTRPTYDNSQEAATLWYHDHTLGLTRLNVYAGLAGFYLLRDDRELSLIERGALPSGPYEVELAIQDRDLRPDGSLAFPDAPAAAPDWPGGPSVLPEFFGSVIVVNGAAWPVLDVEPRRYRLRLLNASNSRFYRLSAHGVRPVPVTQIGADGGFLDRPAALDRPLLLAPGERADLIVDFRGHEGALIDLTNDAPVPFPDGDPVAPPADRVLRFRVSLPYDRRVPEAVPPRTLRETPFRAGGAPARTRRLVLTEHMDRYDRPKPMLGTVERGMLEWMEPVTETPALHSTEIWEFYNTTDDAHPVHLHLVQFQILDRAPFTAVQDPVTGALSDIATGSRRPPGADENGPKDTVRALPGEVTRLRAVFDKPGVFVWHCHILDHEDHEMMREYEVVDDG
;
A
#
# COMPACT_ATOMS: atom_id res chain seq x y z
N MET A 1 -23.91 13.25 20.77
CA MET A 1 -24.03 13.37 22.24
C MET A 1 -22.66 13.13 22.86
N ARG A 2 -22.41 13.71 24.04
CA ARG A 2 -21.10 13.91 24.68
C ARG A 2 -20.33 12.61 24.99
N ARG A 3 -19.01 12.67 24.77
CA ARG A 3 -17.97 11.73 25.22
C ARG A 3 -18.13 11.36 26.70
N ARG A 4 -18.05 10.06 27.01
CA ARG A 4 -17.74 9.57 28.36
C ARG A 4 -16.27 9.15 28.38
N SER A 5 -15.46 10.01 28.98
CA SER A 5 -14.10 9.76 29.42
C SER A 5 -14.14 8.76 30.58
N PHE A 6 -13.39 7.66 30.50
CA PHE A 6 -13.06 6.85 31.67
C PHE A 6 -11.80 7.42 32.32
N LEU A 7 -12.01 8.06 33.48
CA LEU A 7 -10.95 8.52 34.37
C LEU A 7 -10.43 7.35 35.20
N SER A 8 -9.11 7.28 35.26
CA SER A 8 -8.28 6.64 36.26
C SER A 8 -8.65 7.10 37.68
N ALA A 9 -8.79 6.14 38.59
CA ALA A 9 -8.76 6.39 40.02
C ALA A 9 -8.09 5.22 40.75
N VAL A 10 -6.86 5.44 41.20
CA VAL A 10 -6.18 4.64 42.23
C VAL A 10 -6.47 5.31 43.57
N PRO A 11 -6.99 4.62 44.59
CA PRO A 11 -6.94 5.14 45.95
C PRO A 11 -5.65 4.69 46.64
N LEU A 12 -4.91 5.68 47.14
CA LEU A 12 -3.90 5.50 48.17
C LEU A 12 -4.58 5.03 49.46
N GLY A 13 -4.26 3.81 49.89
CA GLY A 13 -4.60 3.28 51.21
C GLY A 13 -3.33 2.80 51.91
N ALA A 14 -2.95 3.47 52.99
CA ALA A 14 -1.88 3.06 53.87
C ALA A 14 -2.32 1.87 54.74
N GLY A 15 -1.45 0.87 54.94
CA GLY A 15 -1.60 -0.07 56.03
C GLY A 15 -0.96 -1.45 55.86
N THR A 16 0.08 -1.68 56.67
CA THR A 16 0.54 -2.95 57.24
C THR A 16 1.29 -3.97 56.36
N VAL A 17 2.58 -4.06 56.66
CA VAL A 17 3.48 -5.17 56.39
C VAL A 17 3.00 -6.42 57.14
N LEU A 18 2.73 -7.50 56.41
CA LEU A 18 2.73 -8.86 56.93
C LEU A 18 3.53 -9.74 55.96
N LEU A 19 4.69 -10.18 56.44
CA LEU A 19 5.52 -11.20 55.83
C LEU A 19 4.85 -12.57 56.05
N SER A 20 4.50 -13.25 54.96
CA SER A 20 4.33 -14.71 54.99
C SER A 20 4.77 -15.30 53.66
N GLY A 21 5.89 -16.04 53.71
CA GLY A 21 6.36 -16.86 52.59
C GLY A 21 5.42 -18.01 52.29
N GLY A 22 5.43 -18.45 51.03
CA GLY A 22 4.72 -19.63 50.58
C GLY A 22 4.78 -19.79 49.07
N GLY A 23 5.66 -20.69 48.62
CA GLY A 23 5.55 -21.48 47.39
C GLY A 23 5.35 -20.75 46.05
N GLN A 24 6.43 -20.48 45.33
CA GLN A 24 6.37 -20.46 43.87
C GLN A 24 6.14 -21.89 43.37
N THR A 25 4.89 -22.24 43.08
CA THR A 25 4.62 -23.27 42.08
C THR A 25 4.68 -22.59 40.72
N ALA A 26 5.78 -22.80 40.00
CA ALA A 26 5.88 -22.48 38.60
C ALA A 26 4.76 -23.24 37.85
N ALA A 27 3.70 -22.53 37.49
CA ALA A 27 2.74 -23.02 36.52
C ALA A 27 3.48 -23.12 35.18
N ALA A 28 3.52 -24.33 34.63
CA ALA A 28 4.11 -24.60 33.32
C ALA A 28 3.46 -23.68 32.27
N ALA A 29 4.27 -22.83 31.65
CA ALA A 29 3.84 -22.03 30.52
C ALA A 29 3.49 -22.96 29.34
N PRO A 30 2.36 -22.73 28.64
CA PRO A 30 2.03 -23.51 27.45
C PRO A 30 3.09 -23.26 26.34
N PRO A 31 3.39 -24.26 25.50
CA PRO A 31 4.41 -24.13 24.48
C PRO A 31 3.87 -23.33 23.28
N GLY A 32 4.60 -22.29 22.87
CA GLY A 32 4.59 -21.80 21.48
C GLY A 32 3.65 -20.63 21.17
N GLY A 33 3.92 -19.45 21.74
CA GLY A 33 3.58 -18.16 21.13
C GLY A 33 4.86 -17.34 20.99
N LEU A 34 5.09 -16.69 19.85
CA LEU A 34 6.09 -15.63 19.84
C LEU A 34 5.56 -14.49 20.71
N PRO A 35 6.43 -13.76 21.41
CA PRO A 35 5.95 -12.78 22.36
C PRO A 35 5.40 -11.54 21.67
N ALA A 36 4.62 -10.75 22.42
CA ALA A 36 4.06 -9.47 21.98
C ALA A 36 5.16 -8.46 21.59
N VAL A 37 4.88 -7.52 20.69
CA VAL A 37 5.83 -6.49 20.19
C VAL A 37 6.53 -5.68 21.29
N ARG A 38 5.89 -5.53 22.45
CA ARG A 38 6.46 -4.85 23.62
C ARG A 38 7.39 -5.75 24.46
N ASP A 39 7.62 -6.98 24.04
CA ASP A 39 8.43 -7.94 24.76
C ASP A 39 9.91 -7.58 24.69
N PRO A 40 10.61 -7.59 25.84
CA PRO A 40 12.03 -7.32 25.93
C PRO A 40 12.95 -8.13 25.01
N ARG A 41 12.52 -9.25 24.44
CA ARG A 41 13.34 -10.06 23.54
C ARG A 41 13.32 -9.60 22.08
N TYR A 42 12.48 -8.62 21.75
CA TYR A 42 12.69 -7.77 20.58
C TYR A 42 13.70 -6.66 20.89
N LEU A 43 14.43 -6.71 22.01
CA LEU A 43 15.40 -5.68 22.41
C LEU A 43 16.87 -6.08 22.23
N ALA A 44 17.43 -5.84 21.04
CA ALA A 44 18.86 -5.79 20.67
C ALA A 44 19.44 -7.01 19.93
N PRO A 45 20.25 -6.81 18.84
CA PRO A 45 20.97 -5.56 18.51
C PRO A 45 20.22 -4.34 17.93
N ILE A 46 19.00 -4.43 17.40
CA ILE A 46 18.17 -3.24 17.08
C ILE A 46 16.84 -3.32 17.84
N ALA A 47 16.90 -2.98 19.13
CA ALA A 47 15.75 -2.88 20.02
C ALA A 47 14.88 -1.64 19.78
N ASP A 48 15.58 -0.58 19.39
CA ASP A 48 15.09 0.79 19.39
C ASP A 48 15.38 1.33 18.00
N ALA A 49 14.31 1.71 17.29
CA ALA A 49 14.41 2.35 15.98
C ALA A 49 15.34 3.58 16.01
N ARG A 50 15.51 4.25 17.16
CA ARG A 50 16.44 5.38 17.33
C ARG A 50 17.92 4.98 17.26
N ALA A 51 18.23 3.70 17.47
CA ALA A 51 19.58 3.17 17.36
C ALA A 51 19.98 2.88 15.89
N VAL A 52 19.00 2.80 14.98
CA VAL A 52 19.26 2.66 13.54
C VAL A 52 19.86 3.96 13.00
N PRO A 53 21.06 3.93 12.41
CA PRO A 53 21.66 5.13 11.81
C PRO A 53 20.78 5.69 10.69
N ARG A 54 20.51 7.00 10.74
CA ARG A 54 19.69 7.69 9.73
C ARG A 54 20.57 8.47 8.76
N PHE A 55 20.18 8.46 7.49
CA PHE A 55 20.80 9.25 6.42
C PHE A 55 22.29 8.95 6.17
N VAL A 56 22.71 7.72 6.48
CA VAL A 56 24.10 7.25 6.25
C VAL A 56 24.20 6.29 5.06
N THR A 57 23.08 5.73 4.62
CA THR A 57 23.01 4.78 3.51
C THR A 57 22.50 5.51 2.26
N PRO A 58 23.22 5.48 1.13
CA PRO A 58 22.71 6.03 -0.12
C PRO A 58 21.38 5.35 -0.52
N LEU A 59 20.44 6.13 -1.04
CA LEU A 59 19.16 5.61 -1.54
C LEU A 59 19.39 4.52 -2.60
N PRO A 60 18.95 3.27 -2.36
CA PRO A 60 19.04 2.23 -3.37
C PRO A 60 18.17 2.58 -4.59
N ARG A 61 18.70 2.26 -5.77
CA ARG A 61 17.96 2.37 -7.04
C ARG A 61 17.55 0.96 -7.47
N PRO A 62 16.24 0.64 -7.57
CA PRO A 62 15.81 -0.62 -8.13
C PRO A 62 16.40 -0.83 -9.52
N SER A 63 16.82 -2.06 -9.83
CA SER A 63 17.24 -2.38 -11.19
C SER A 63 16.07 -2.19 -12.16
N ARG A 64 16.32 -1.77 -13.40
CA ARG A 64 15.28 -1.59 -14.43
C ARG A 64 15.33 -2.71 -15.47
N ILE A 65 14.18 -3.24 -15.84
CA ILE A 65 14.00 -4.17 -16.95
C ILE A 65 13.19 -3.45 -18.01
N ASP A 66 13.81 -3.22 -19.17
CA ASP A 66 13.13 -2.60 -20.29
C ASP A 66 12.27 -3.62 -21.03
N LEU A 67 10.97 -3.33 -21.10
CA LEU A 67 9.90 -4.05 -21.78
C LEU A 67 9.11 -3.08 -22.67
N SER A 68 9.70 -1.94 -23.06
CA SER A 68 9.03 -0.89 -23.84
C SER A 68 8.62 -1.33 -25.24
N ASP A 69 9.28 -2.35 -25.79
CA ASP A 69 8.90 -2.98 -27.07
C ASP A 69 7.83 -4.09 -26.90
N GLY A 70 7.37 -4.32 -25.68
CA GLY A 70 6.52 -5.44 -25.30
C GLY A 70 7.31 -6.73 -25.12
N GLY A 71 6.63 -7.88 -25.22
CA GLY A 71 7.27 -9.19 -25.27
C GLY A 71 7.03 -10.02 -24.01
N SER A 72 7.98 -10.90 -23.66
CA SER A 72 7.83 -11.84 -22.56
C SER A 72 9.01 -11.83 -21.60
N ARG A 73 8.74 -11.93 -20.31
CA ARG A 73 9.77 -12.05 -19.26
C ARG A 73 9.37 -13.08 -18.22
N THR A 74 10.35 -13.69 -17.56
CA THR A 74 10.12 -14.53 -16.38
C THR A 74 10.75 -13.87 -15.16
N LEU A 75 9.94 -13.65 -14.14
CA LEU A 75 10.34 -13.18 -12.82
C LEU A 75 10.13 -14.29 -11.80
N VAL A 76 11.02 -14.38 -10.82
CA VAL A 76 10.92 -15.34 -9.72
C VAL A 76 10.73 -14.59 -8.41
N MET A 77 9.76 -15.05 -7.61
CA MET A 77 9.62 -14.72 -6.19
C MET A 77 10.49 -15.69 -5.41
N ALA A 78 11.49 -15.20 -4.69
CA ALA A 78 12.38 -16.05 -3.91
C ALA A 78 12.94 -15.32 -2.67
N PRO A 79 13.44 -16.07 -1.68
CA PRO A 79 14.17 -15.50 -0.55
C PRO A 79 15.46 -14.82 -0.98
N VAL A 80 15.78 -13.71 -0.31
CA VAL A 80 17.07 -13.02 -0.38
C VAL A 80 17.41 -12.43 0.99
N THR A 81 18.67 -12.07 1.20
CA THR A 81 19.07 -11.26 2.35
C THR A 81 19.56 -9.91 1.86
N GLN A 82 19.12 -8.82 2.49
CA GLN A 82 19.49 -7.45 2.14
C GLN A 82 20.06 -6.68 3.32
N ASP A 83 20.90 -5.69 3.05
CA ASP A 83 21.33 -4.73 4.07
C ASP A 83 20.32 -3.58 4.10
N VAL A 84 19.33 -3.72 4.98
CA VAL A 84 18.25 -2.73 5.14
C VAL A 84 18.70 -1.59 6.05
N VAL A 85 19.43 -1.92 7.10
CA VAL A 85 19.86 -0.99 8.13
C VAL A 85 21.06 -0.15 7.67
N GLY A 86 21.99 -0.77 6.93
CA GLY A 86 23.18 -0.13 6.40
C GLY A 86 24.24 0.20 7.45
N ALA A 87 24.98 1.27 7.19
CA ALA A 87 25.99 1.83 8.09
C ALA A 87 27.17 0.91 8.46
N GLY A 88 27.38 -0.19 7.72
CA GLY A 88 28.43 -1.15 8.02
C GLY A 88 28.19 -1.98 9.28
N LEU A 89 26.95 -2.04 9.80
CA LEU A 89 26.60 -2.85 10.98
C LEU A 89 26.66 -4.36 10.72
N GLY A 90 26.78 -4.79 9.46
CA GLY A 90 26.92 -6.20 9.08
C GLY A 90 25.63 -7.01 9.22
N LEU A 91 24.49 -6.38 9.52
CA LEU A 91 23.20 -7.04 9.62
C LEU A 91 22.61 -7.31 8.24
N ARG A 92 22.08 -8.51 8.04
CA ARG A 92 21.49 -8.96 6.78
C ARG A 92 20.07 -9.43 7.03
N THR A 93 19.11 -8.61 6.65
CA THR A 93 17.67 -8.86 6.81
C THR A 93 17.21 -9.89 5.80
N PRO A 94 16.69 -11.07 6.23
CA PRO A 94 15.99 -11.98 5.35
C PRO A 94 14.67 -11.35 4.87
N VAL A 95 14.49 -11.30 3.56
CA VAL A 95 13.31 -10.76 2.87
C VAL A 95 12.96 -11.66 1.69
N TRP A 96 11.80 -11.44 1.10
CA TRP A 96 11.44 -11.97 -0.21
C TRP A 96 11.58 -10.89 -1.26
N GLY A 97 11.85 -11.29 -2.49
CA GLY A 97 12.02 -10.35 -3.58
C GLY A 97 11.68 -10.95 -4.92
N PHE A 98 11.51 -10.07 -5.90
CA PHE A 98 11.37 -10.43 -7.31
C PHE A 98 12.72 -10.34 -8.01
N GLY A 99 13.03 -11.29 -8.89
CA GLY A 99 14.28 -11.30 -9.66
C GLY A 99 14.08 -11.85 -11.07
N ALA A 100 14.90 -11.41 -12.03
CA ALA A 100 14.83 -11.85 -13.42
C ALA A 100 15.62 -13.14 -13.67
N VAL A 101 15.01 -14.09 -14.38
CA VAL A 101 15.69 -15.32 -14.80
C VAL A 101 16.50 -15.06 -16.08
N GLY A 102 17.80 -15.38 -16.08
CA GLY A 102 18.62 -15.53 -17.29
C GLY A 102 19.11 -14.26 -18.02
N GLY A 103 19.08 -13.07 -17.40
CA GLY A 103 19.60 -11.82 -18.00
C GLY A 103 21.12 -11.61 -17.83
N PRO A 104 21.76 -10.70 -18.59
CA PRO A 104 23.13 -10.23 -18.32
C PRO A 104 23.14 -9.56 -16.95
N ALA A 105 23.95 -10.09 -16.03
CA ALA A 105 23.78 -9.93 -14.58
C ALA A 105 22.41 -10.42 -14.10
N GLY A 106 22.20 -11.74 -14.04
CA GLY A 106 20.98 -12.37 -13.53
C GLY A 106 20.48 -11.68 -12.26
N ALA A 107 19.47 -10.82 -12.44
CA ALA A 107 19.02 -9.90 -11.41
C ALA A 107 18.54 -10.75 -10.24
N ARG A 108 19.41 -10.86 -9.24
CA ARG A 108 19.12 -11.59 -8.02
C ARG A 108 17.82 -11.03 -7.45
N PRO A 109 16.96 -11.87 -6.86
CA PRO A 109 15.77 -11.39 -6.17
C PRO A 109 16.11 -10.20 -5.29
N SER A 110 15.32 -9.14 -5.36
CA SER A 110 15.52 -7.93 -4.57
C SER A 110 14.19 -7.37 -4.09
N TRP A 111 14.28 -6.55 -3.05
CA TRP A 111 13.22 -5.76 -2.46
C TRP A 111 13.64 -4.27 -2.43
N PRO A 112 12.91 -3.38 -3.11
CA PRO A 112 11.87 -3.68 -4.08
C PRO A 112 12.37 -4.55 -5.24
N GLY A 113 11.44 -5.22 -5.91
CA GLY A 113 11.68 -5.92 -7.15
C GLY A 113 12.19 -5.00 -8.26
N PRO A 114 12.69 -5.56 -9.38
CA PRO A 114 13.09 -4.76 -10.53
C PRO A 114 11.92 -3.89 -11.01
N THR A 115 12.22 -2.64 -11.34
CA THR A 115 11.28 -1.75 -12.02
C THR A 115 11.09 -2.24 -13.45
N LEU A 116 9.86 -2.59 -13.81
CA LEU A 116 9.50 -2.96 -15.17
C LEU A 116 9.14 -1.67 -15.92
N VAL A 117 9.84 -1.35 -17.00
CA VAL A 117 9.54 -0.18 -17.83
C VAL A 117 8.84 -0.68 -19.09
N ALA A 118 7.58 -0.32 -19.29
CA ALA A 118 6.78 -0.75 -20.43
C ALA A 118 6.23 0.45 -21.20
N ARG A 119 5.61 0.20 -22.35
CA ARG A 119 4.99 1.25 -23.19
C ARG A 119 3.52 0.94 -23.44
N SER A 120 2.72 1.99 -23.45
CA SER A 120 1.30 1.94 -23.77
C SER A 120 1.08 1.31 -25.16
N GLY A 121 0.08 0.44 -25.26
CA GLY A 121 -0.24 -0.32 -26.47
C GLY A 121 0.78 -1.41 -26.84
N ARG A 122 1.76 -1.72 -25.99
CA ARG A 122 2.74 -2.79 -26.20
C ARG A 122 2.52 -3.90 -25.17
N PRO A 123 1.87 -5.02 -25.54
CA PRO A 123 1.57 -6.09 -24.59
C PRO A 123 2.84 -6.72 -23.99
N VAL A 124 2.80 -6.95 -22.68
CA VAL A 124 3.85 -7.61 -21.92
C VAL A 124 3.28 -8.85 -21.25
N ARG A 125 3.93 -10.00 -21.46
CA ARG A 125 3.61 -11.25 -20.76
C ARG A 125 4.66 -11.51 -19.69
N VAL A 126 4.26 -11.58 -18.43
CA VAL A 126 5.17 -11.89 -17.34
C VAL A 126 4.85 -13.28 -16.80
N ARG A 127 5.83 -14.17 -16.81
CA ARG A 127 5.74 -15.41 -16.04
C ARG A 127 6.21 -15.15 -14.62
N TRP A 128 5.30 -15.18 -13.67
CA TRP A 128 5.62 -15.14 -12.25
C TRP A 128 5.88 -16.57 -11.77
N ARG A 129 7.08 -16.83 -11.23
CA ARG A 129 7.46 -18.14 -10.69
C ARG A 129 7.57 -18.04 -9.17
N ASN A 130 6.80 -18.84 -8.46
CA ASN A 130 6.94 -19.00 -7.02
C ASN A 130 8.07 -20.00 -6.72
N ALA A 131 9.14 -19.51 -6.09
CA ALA A 131 10.24 -20.31 -5.55
C ALA A 131 10.44 -20.01 -4.05
N LEU A 132 9.35 -19.69 -3.35
CA LEU A 132 9.35 -19.43 -1.92
C LEU A 132 9.46 -20.74 -1.12
N PRO A 133 9.87 -20.67 0.16
CA PRO A 133 10.00 -21.84 1.02
C PRO A 133 8.66 -22.45 1.44
N PHE A 134 8.72 -23.65 2.02
CA PHE A 134 7.60 -24.34 2.66
C PHE A 134 7.44 -23.91 4.12
N ARG A 135 7.65 -22.61 4.35
CA ARG A 135 7.47 -21.90 5.63
C ARG A 135 7.40 -20.41 5.34
N HIS A 136 6.49 -19.70 6.01
CA HIS A 136 6.41 -18.25 5.92
C HIS A 136 7.52 -17.59 6.75
N LEU A 137 7.98 -16.38 6.38
CA LEU A 137 8.95 -15.60 7.17
C LEU A 137 8.34 -14.97 8.43
N LEU A 138 7.03 -14.82 8.43
CA LEU A 138 6.23 -14.01 9.34
C LEU A 138 5.10 -14.85 9.93
N PRO A 139 4.61 -14.50 11.14
CA PRO A 139 3.52 -15.20 11.80
C PRO A 139 2.22 -15.13 10.97
N LEU A 140 1.61 -16.28 10.73
CA LEU A 140 0.32 -16.40 10.04
C LEU A 140 -0.78 -16.66 11.07
N ASP A 141 -1.80 -15.80 11.07
CA ASP A 141 -3.08 -16.07 11.71
C ASP A 141 -3.92 -16.96 10.79
N THR A 142 -4.15 -18.21 11.18
CA THR A 142 -4.96 -19.16 10.39
C THR A 142 -6.45 -19.10 10.73
N THR A 143 -6.88 -18.20 11.60
CA THR A 143 -8.27 -18.03 12.01
C THR A 143 -9.05 -17.05 11.15
N VAL A 144 -8.36 -16.17 10.41
CA VAL A 144 -8.96 -15.33 9.36
C VAL A 144 -9.27 -16.16 8.12
N HIS A 145 -10.09 -15.64 7.22
CA HIS A 145 -10.25 -16.26 5.91
C HIS A 145 -9.00 -16.02 5.06
N TRP A 146 -8.35 -17.11 4.65
CA TRP A 146 -7.12 -17.10 3.86
C TRP A 146 -7.08 -18.24 2.84
N ALA A 147 -6.08 -18.22 1.95
CA ALA A 147 -5.90 -19.15 0.82
C ALA A 147 -6.20 -20.64 1.11
N PHE A 148 -5.85 -21.17 2.28
CA PHE A 148 -6.08 -22.60 2.60
C PHE A 148 -7.29 -22.89 3.48
N SER A 149 -8.12 -21.90 3.78
CA SER A 149 -9.34 -22.07 4.59
C SER A 149 -10.24 -23.18 4.03
N GLY A 150 -10.55 -24.16 4.87
CA GLY A 150 -11.41 -25.29 4.49
C GLY A 150 -10.82 -26.29 3.48
N THR A 151 -9.55 -26.14 3.06
CA THR A 151 -8.95 -26.98 2.00
C THR A 151 -8.17 -28.20 2.51
N GLY A 152 -7.81 -28.24 3.81
CA GLY A 152 -6.91 -29.24 4.38
C GLY A 152 -5.43 -29.08 3.98
N ARG A 153 -5.08 -28.02 3.24
CA ARG A 153 -3.69 -27.70 2.84
C ARG A 153 -2.92 -27.00 3.96
N SER A 154 -1.60 -27.03 3.85
CA SER A 154 -0.70 -26.36 4.81
C SER A 154 0.53 -25.79 4.11
N ILE A 155 1.14 -24.76 4.66
CA ILE A 155 2.36 -24.16 4.07
C ILE A 155 3.51 -25.16 4.12
N GLU A 156 3.56 -26.01 5.14
CA GLU A 156 4.58 -27.03 5.35
C GLU A 156 4.56 -28.11 4.26
N HIS A 157 3.38 -28.42 3.71
CA HIS A 157 3.21 -29.46 2.70
C HIS A 157 3.08 -28.91 1.27
N ASP A 158 2.37 -27.80 1.08
CA ASP A 158 2.06 -27.25 -0.25
C ASP A 158 2.99 -26.07 -0.62
N GLY A 159 3.56 -25.39 0.38
CA GLY A 159 4.35 -24.18 0.22
C GLY A 159 3.54 -22.90 0.33
N VAL A 160 4.22 -21.76 0.44
CA VAL A 160 3.57 -20.45 0.56
C VAL A 160 2.80 -20.12 -0.72
N PRO A 161 1.48 -19.86 -0.67
CA PRO A 161 0.71 -19.42 -1.83
C PRO A 161 1.02 -17.96 -2.17
N THR A 162 1.03 -17.67 -3.47
CA THR A 162 1.28 -16.33 -4.04
C THR A 162 0.40 -16.07 -5.25
N ILE A 163 0.04 -14.81 -5.49
CA ILE A 163 -0.52 -14.30 -6.75
C ILE A 163 -0.07 -12.85 -6.91
N VAL A 164 0.32 -12.44 -8.12
CA VAL A 164 0.81 -11.09 -8.36
C VAL A 164 -0.28 -10.25 -8.99
N HIS A 165 -0.62 -9.14 -8.33
CA HIS A 165 -1.45 -8.08 -8.88
C HIS A 165 -0.58 -6.99 -9.50
N LEU A 166 -1.00 -6.44 -10.65
CA LEU A 166 -0.44 -5.22 -11.23
C LEU A 166 -1.37 -4.05 -10.88
N HIS A 167 -1.09 -3.40 -9.76
CA HIS A 167 -1.87 -2.28 -9.24
C HIS A 167 -1.90 -1.10 -10.21
N GLY A 168 -3.12 -0.68 -10.53
CA GLY A 168 -3.41 0.36 -11.52
C GLY A 168 -3.32 -0.14 -12.96
N GLY A 169 -3.16 -1.45 -13.18
CA GLY A 169 -3.13 -2.07 -14.49
C GLY A 169 -4.52 -2.23 -15.10
N HIS A 170 -4.72 -1.72 -16.32
CA HIS A 170 -5.88 -2.06 -17.14
C HIS A 170 -5.71 -3.47 -17.74
N SER A 171 -6.03 -4.48 -16.95
CA SER A 171 -5.76 -5.90 -17.22
C SER A 171 -7.05 -6.70 -17.37
N ASP A 172 -7.01 -7.79 -18.15
CA ASP A 172 -8.10 -8.78 -18.13
C ASP A 172 -8.15 -9.47 -16.76
N ALA A 173 -9.35 -9.84 -16.29
CA ALA A 173 -9.56 -10.50 -15.00
C ALA A 173 -8.64 -11.72 -14.78
N GLY A 174 -8.43 -12.52 -15.82
CA GLY A 174 -7.54 -13.69 -15.75
C GLY A 174 -6.04 -13.36 -15.62
N SER A 175 -5.63 -12.11 -15.82
CA SER A 175 -4.26 -11.61 -15.68
C SER A 175 -4.09 -10.59 -14.55
N ASP A 176 -5.19 -10.24 -13.88
CA ASP A 176 -5.26 -9.14 -12.92
C ASP A 176 -4.61 -9.49 -11.57
N GLY A 177 -4.64 -10.77 -11.18
CA GLY A 177 -4.07 -11.23 -9.91
C GLY A 177 -5.10 -11.36 -8.80
N HIS A 178 -6.31 -11.81 -9.14
CA HIS A 178 -7.40 -12.06 -8.19
C HIS A 178 -6.93 -12.85 -6.94
N PRO A 179 -7.38 -12.49 -5.72
CA PRO A 179 -6.91 -13.14 -4.48
C PRO A 179 -7.01 -14.66 -4.46
N ASP A 180 -8.13 -15.20 -4.95
CA ASP A 180 -8.38 -16.64 -5.12
C ASP A 180 -7.67 -17.31 -6.32
N ALA A 181 -6.85 -16.59 -7.09
CA ALA A 181 -6.05 -17.13 -8.19
C ALA A 181 -4.63 -17.53 -7.76
N TRP A 182 -4.40 -17.70 -6.45
CA TRP A 182 -3.12 -18.08 -5.87
C TRP A 182 -2.60 -19.44 -6.34
N TYR A 183 -1.27 -19.60 -6.27
CA TYR A 183 -0.59 -20.87 -6.50
C TYR A 183 0.66 -21.00 -5.63
N THR A 184 1.06 -22.24 -5.37
CA THR A 184 2.15 -22.61 -4.46
C THR A 184 3.31 -23.27 -5.22
N PRO A 185 4.52 -23.34 -4.62
CA PRO A 185 5.62 -24.09 -5.23
C PRO A 185 5.35 -25.62 -5.26
N GLY A 186 4.53 -26.15 -4.35
CA GLY A 186 4.10 -27.55 -4.33
C GLY A 186 3.02 -27.89 -5.37
N GLY A 187 2.54 -26.92 -6.13
CA GLY A 187 1.59 -27.12 -7.24
C GLY A 187 0.11 -27.01 -6.86
N ALA A 188 -0.21 -26.75 -5.59
CA ALA A 188 -1.55 -26.35 -5.16
C ALA A 188 -1.96 -25.00 -5.76
N ARG A 189 -3.25 -24.83 -6.00
CA ARG A 189 -3.86 -23.69 -6.71
C ARG A 189 -5.18 -23.30 -6.06
N GLY A 190 -5.48 -22.01 -6.06
CA GLY A 190 -6.76 -21.44 -5.66
C GLY A 190 -7.84 -21.63 -6.72
N PRO A 191 -9.12 -21.42 -6.35
CA PRO A 191 -10.27 -21.75 -7.19
C PRO A 191 -10.36 -20.90 -8.46
N ARG A 192 -9.73 -19.72 -8.50
CA ARG A 192 -9.71 -18.84 -9.68
C ARG A 192 -8.39 -18.88 -10.46
N PHE A 193 -7.51 -19.84 -10.20
CA PHE A 193 -6.22 -19.93 -10.89
C PHE A 193 -6.38 -20.19 -12.40
N THR A 194 -5.93 -19.25 -13.22
CA THR A 194 -5.96 -19.34 -14.69
C THR A 194 -4.59 -19.65 -15.30
N GLY A 195 -3.50 -19.42 -14.57
CA GLY A 195 -2.14 -19.66 -15.05
C GLY A 195 -1.08 -18.80 -14.35
N THR A 196 0.18 -19.00 -14.71
CA THR A 196 1.33 -18.24 -14.15
C THR A 196 1.90 -17.21 -15.13
N ARG A 197 1.22 -16.96 -16.25
CA ARG A 197 1.71 -16.13 -17.37
C ARG A 197 0.71 -15.04 -17.77
N PRO A 198 0.31 -14.16 -16.83
CA PRO A 198 -0.56 -13.04 -17.16
C PRO A 198 -0.02 -12.22 -18.34
N THR A 199 -0.96 -11.66 -19.10
CA THR A 199 -0.68 -10.70 -20.17
C THR A 199 -1.22 -9.35 -19.75
N TYR A 200 -0.37 -8.34 -19.77
CA TYR A 200 -0.71 -6.95 -19.53
C TYR A 200 -0.75 -6.25 -20.89
N ASP A 201 -1.94 -5.88 -21.36
CA ASP A 201 -2.12 -5.23 -22.66
C ASP A 201 -1.48 -3.84 -22.71
N ASN A 202 -1.32 -3.21 -21.55
CA ASN A 202 -0.84 -1.84 -21.40
C ASN A 202 -1.70 -0.84 -22.18
N SER A 203 -3.01 -1.05 -22.24
CA SER A 203 -3.96 -0.27 -23.04
C SER A 203 -4.45 1.00 -22.35
N GLN A 204 -3.60 1.62 -21.52
CA GLN A 204 -3.90 2.82 -20.76
C GLN A 204 -2.76 3.85 -20.85
N GLU A 205 -2.98 5.04 -20.30
CA GLU A 205 -2.02 6.16 -20.34
C GLU A 205 -0.74 5.88 -19.52
N ALA A 206 0.31 6.68 -19.77
CA ALA A 206 1.51 6.61 -18.95
C ALA A 206 1.22 6.90 -17.47
N ALA A 207 1.73 6.04 -16.60
CA ALA A 207 1.48 6.10 -15.16
C ALA A 207 2.59 5.41 -14.35
N THR A 208 2.63 5.71 -13.07
CA THR A 208 3.42 4.94 -12.10
C THR A 208 2.53 3.85 -11.52
N LEU A 209 2.64 2.65 -12.08
CA LEU A 209 2.02 1.44 -11.55
C LEU A 209 3.02 0.74 -10.63
N TRP A 210 2.54 -0.28 -9.94
CA TRP A 210 3.39 -1.15 -9.14
C TRP A 210 2.77 -2.55 -9.11
N TYR A 211 3.58 -3.55 -8.84
CA TYR A 211 3.14 -4.93 -8.72
C TYR A 211 3.48 -5.45 -7.34
N HIS A 212 2.59 -6.25 -6.77
CA HIS A 212 2.75 -6.82 -5.45
C HIS A 212 1.99 -8.14 -5.32
N ASP A 213 2.27 -8.90 -4.26
CA ASP A 213 1.45 -10.07 -3.94
C ASP A 213 0.04 -9.65 -3.50
N HIS A 214 -0.97 -10.44 -3.85
CA HIS A 214 -2.38 -10.17 -3.57
C HIS A 214 -3.10 -11.45 -3.09
N THR A 215 -2.41 -12.31 -2.36
CA THR A 215 -2.95 -13.63 -1.95
C THR A 215 -3.95 -13.48 -0.83
N LEU A 216 -5.14 -14.07 -0.99
CA LEU A 216 -6.21 -14.03 0.02
C LEU A 216 -5.71 -14.36 1.44
N GLY A 217 -5.88 -13.42 2.37
CA GLY A 217 -5.54 -13.55 3.79
C GLY A 217 -4.03 -13.54 4.08
N LEU A 218 -3.20 -13.28 3.07
CA LEU A 218 -1.74 -13.27 3.13
C LEU A 218 -1.12 -12.02 2.51
N THR A 219 -1.90 -11.12 1.89
CA THR A 219 -1.40 -9.91 1.23
C THR A 219 -0.52 -9.10 2.20
N ARG A 220 -1.01 -8.85 3.42
CA ARG A 220 -0.27 -8.06 4.43
C ARG A 220 1.08 -8.68 4.78
N LEU A 221 1.21 -10.01 4.76
CA LEU A 221 2.42 -10.72 5.12
C LEU A 221 3.39 -10.85 3.93
N ASN A 222 2.88 -11.18 2.75
CA ASN A 222 3.66 -11.36 1.54
C ASN A 222 4.27 -10.04 1.06
N VAL A 223 3.50 -8.94 1.11
CA VAL A 223 3.98 -7.58 0.80
C VAL A 223 4.98 -7.10 1.84
N TYR A 224 4.70 -7.31 3.15
CA TYR A 224 5.62 -6.95 4.22
C TYR A 224 6.97 -7.67 4.11
N ALA A 225 6.94 -8.96 3.74
CA ALA A 225 8.12 -9.77 3.47
C ALA A 225 8.98 -9.22 2.32
N GLY A 226 8.43 -8.42 1.41
CA GLY A 226 9.18 -7.69 0.38
C GLY A 226 8.70 -7.88 -1.06
N LEU A 227 7.57 -8.59 -1.28
CA LEU A 227 7.00 -8.81 -2.61
C LEU A 227 6.26 -7.56 -3.12
N ALA A 228 7.03 -6.53 -3.49
CA ALA A 228 6.54 -5.36 -4.21
C ALA A 228 7.61 -4.81 -5.18
N GLY A 229 7.20 -4.18 -6.29
CA GLY A 229 8.11 -3.53 -7.24
C GLY A 229 7.37 -2.55 -8.17
N PHE A 230 8.11 -1.64 -8.81
CA PHE A 230 7.51 -0.65 -9.71
C PHE A 230 7.22 -1.20 -11.11
N TYR A 231 6.18 -0.69 -11.73
CA TYR A 231 5.90 -0.83 -13.15
C TYR A 231 5.66 0.56 -13.75
N LEU A 232 6.64 1.09 -14.49
CA LEU A 232 6.53 2.40 -15.11
C LEU A 232 6.00 2.23 -16.52
N LEU A 233 4.76 2.64 -16.74
CA LEU A 233 4.16 2.67 -18.07
C LEU A 233 4.47 4.01 -18.74
N ARG A 234 5.08 3.95 -19.92
CA ARG A 234 5.43 5.10 -20.76
C ARG A 234 4.43 5.25 -21.89
N ASP A 235 4.25 6.46 -22.40
CA ASP A 235 3.51 6.74 -23.62
C ASP A 235 4.19 7.84 -24.44
N ASP A 236 3.68 8.08 -25.64
CA ASP A 236 4.27 9.04 -26.57
C ASP A 236 4.17 10.48 -26.04
N ARG A 237 3.15 10.80 -25.23
CA ARG A 237 2.98 12.12 -24.62
C ARG A 237 4.08 12.38 -23.60
N GLU A 238 4.29 11.45 -22.67
CA GLU A 238 5.35 11.55 -21.67
C GLU A 238 6.73 11.62 -22.32
N LEU A 239 7.00 10.74 -23.30
CA LEU A 239 8.28 10.72 -24.01
C LEU A 239 8.52 12.05 -24.74
N SER A 240 7.49 12.60 -25.39
CA SER A 240 7.58 13.90 -26.06
C SER A 240 7.82 15.07 -25.10
N LEU A 241 7.25 15.01 -23.89
CA LEU A 241 7.55 15.98 -22.82
C LEU A 241 8.99 15.85 -22.32
N ILE A 242 9.53 14.64 -22.23
CA ILE A 242 10.93 14.41 -21.87
C ILE A 242 11.87 14.92 -22.98
N GLU A 243 11.62 14.56 -24.24
CA GLU A 243 12.43 14.92 -25.41
C GLU A 243 12.58 16.44 -25.58
N ARG A 244 11.50 17.19 -25.32
CA ARG A 244 11.52 18.67 -25.39
C ARG A 244 12.04 19.34 -24.10
N GLY A 245 12.56 18.57 -23.15
CA GLY A 245 13.11 19.09 -21.89
C GLY A 245 12.04 19.67 -20.96
N ALA A 246 10.80 19.18 -21.01
CA ALA A 246 9.72 19.64 -20.14
C ALA A 246 9.64 18.86 -18.82
N LEU A 247 10.16 17.62 -18.79
CA LEU A 247 10.19 16.77 -17.61
C LEU A 247 11.64 16.32 -17.29
N PRO A 248 12.05 16.27 -16.01
CA PRO A 248 13.29 15.60 -15.63
C PRO A 248 13.23 14.11 -15.99
N SER A 249 14.34 13.55 -16.46
CA SER A 249 14.45 12.16 -16.94
C SER A 249 15.83 11.57 -16.64
N GLY A 250 16.02 10.29 -16.99
CA GLY A 250 17.30 9.60 -16.83
C GLY A 250 17.71 9.54 -15.35
N PRO A 251 18.92 10.02 -14.97
CA PRO A 251 19.36 10.00 -13.57
C PRO A 251 18.52 10.90 -12.65
N TYR A 252 17.76 11.84 -13.22
CA TYR A 252 16.94 12.81 -12.49
C TYR A 252 15.49 12.38 -12.32
N GLU A 253 15.11 11.21 -12.82
CA GLU A 253 13.85 10.54 -12.49
C GLU A 253 14.14 9.43 -11.48
N VAL A 254 13.52 9.50 -10.30
CA VAL A 254 13.83 8.63 -9.16
C VAL A 254 12.55 8.03 -8.58
N GLU A 255 12.51 6.70 -8.50
CA GLU A 255 11.44 5.95 -7.85
C GLU A 255 11.65 5.90 -6.33
N LEU A 256 10.59 6.10 -5.55
CA LEU A 256 10.59 6.07 -4.09
C LEU A 256 9.43 5.21 -3.59
N ALA A 257 9.68 3.91 -3.36
CA ALA A 257 8.75 3.05 -2.65
C ALA A 257 8.97 3.23 -1.15
N ILE A 258 8.00 3.86 -0.48
CA ILE A 258 8.04 4.18 0.95
C ILE A 258 7.26 3.10 1.70
N GLN A 259 7.92 2.51 2.69
CA GLN A 259 7.39 1.44 3.53
C GLN A 259 7.82 1.65 4.98
N ASP A 260 7.06 1.13 5.93
CA ASP A 260 7.47 1.06 7.33
C ASP A 260 7.66 -0.40 7.77
N ARG A 261 8.64 -0.62 8.64
CA ARG A 261 9.03 -1.93 9.16
C ARG A 261 9.37 -1.83 10.64
N ASP A 262 9.22 -2.95 11.32
CA ASP A 262 9.94 -3.24 12.54
C ASP A 262 11.00 -4.30 12.26
N LEU A 263 12.11 -4.19 12.98
CA LEU A 263 13.24 -5.10 12.87
C LEU A 263 13.47 -5.75 14.23
N ARG A 264 13.78 -7.04 14.20
CA ARG A 264 14.32 -7.71 15.37
C ARG A 264 15.74 -7.25 15.63
N PRO A 265 16.21 -7.40 16.88
CA PRO A 265 17.60 -7.61 17.23
C PRO A 265 18.59 -7.84 16.09
N ASP A 266 18.53 -9.03 15.51
CA ASP A 266 19.45 -9.59 14.52
C ASP A 266 19.29 -8.99 13.12
N GLY A 267 18.44 -7.96 12.98
CA GLY A 267 18.11 -7.31 11.72
C GLY A 267 17.06 -8.04 10.90
N SER A 268 16.46 -9.15 11.37
CA SER A 268 15.34 -9.79 10.67
C SER A 268 14.04 -8.98 10.78
N LEU A 269 13.13 -9.12 9.81
CA LEU A 269 11.83 -8.45 9.85
C LEU A 269 11.01 -8.91 11.05
N ALA A 270 10.56 -7.98 11.89
CA ALA A 270 9.57 -8.24 12.92
C ALA A 270 8.18 -7.87 12.37
N PHE A 271 7.19 -8.71 12.62
CA PHE A 271 5.79 -8.40 12.36
C PHE A 271 4.99 -8.84 13.58
N PRO A 272 3.99 -8.07 14.04
CA PRO A 272 3.29 -8.36 15.28
C PRO A 272 2.64 -9.74 15.26
N ASP A 273 2.82 -10.44 16.38
CA ASP A 273 2.11 -11.65 16.75
C ASP A 273 1.48 -11.31 18.10
N ALA A 274 0.26 -10.77 18.08
CA ALA A 274 -0.50 -10.54 19.30
C ALA A 274 -1.42 -11.73 19.51
N PRO A 275 -1.46 -12.36 20.70
CA PRO A 275 -2.55 -13.28 21.01
C PRO A 275 -3.86 -12.47 21.06
N ALA A 276 -4.95 -13.02 20.54
CA ALA A 276 -6.24 -12.37 20.70
C ALA A 276 -6.59 -12.30 22.21
N ALA A 277 -7.19 -11.21 22.65
CA ALA A 277 -7.52 -10.98 24.06
C ALA A 277 -8.74 -11.79 24.56
N ALA A 278 -9.26 -12.71 23.73
CA ALA A 278 -10.51 -13.42 23.96
C ALA A 278 -10.31 -14.76 24.69
N PRO A 279 -11.24 -15.14 25.59
CA PRO A 279 -11.23 -16.45 26.26
C PRO A 279 -11.21 -17.65 25.30
N ASP A 280 -11.82 -17.51 24.13
CA ASP A 280 -11.98 -18.57 23.12
C ASP A 280 -10.87 -18.59 22.06
N TRP A 281 -9.81 -17.77 22.22
CA TRP A 281 -8.68 -17.76 21.28
C TRP A 281 -7.97 -19.13 21.26
N PRO A 282 -7.84 -19.81 20.10
CA PRO A 282 -7.22 -21.13 20.01
C PRO A 282 -5.69 -21.13 20.24
N GLY A 283 -5.07 -19.97 20.44
CA GLY A 283 -3.62 -19.82 20.54
C GLY A 283 -2.96 -19.55 19.17
N GLY A 284 -1.68 -19.15 19.21
CA GLY A 284 -0.93 -18.74 18.02
C GLY A 284 -1.13 -17.26 17.65
N PRO A 285 -0.75 -16.87 16.43
CA PRO A 285 -0.82 -15.48 15.98
C PRO A 285 -2.20 -14.97 15.64
N SER A 286 -2.48 -13.73 16.03
CA SER A 286 -3.65 -12.97 15.59
C SER A 286 -3.24 -11.85 14.64
N VAL A 287 -4.10 -11.61 13.64
CA VAL A 287 -4.13 -10.36 12.87
C VAL A 287 -4.34 -9.17 13.81
N LEU A 288 -3.76 -8.02 13.45
CA LEU A 288 -4.06 -6.72 14.02
C LEU A 288 -4.91 -5.93 13.03
N PRO A 289 -5.75 -4.98 13.48
CA PRO A 289 -6.47 -4.11 12.55
C PRO A 289 -5.51 -3.31 11.67
N GLU A 290 -4.39 -2.83 12.21
CA GLU A 290 -3.39 -2.08 11.46
C GLU A 290 -1.97 -2.32 11.97
N PHE A 291 -1.00 -2.17 11.07
CA PHE A 291 0.42 -2.20 11.38
C PHE A 291 1.08 -0.84 11.17
N PHE A 292 1.84 -0.39 12.18
CA PHE A 292 2.61 0.85 12.15
C PHE A 292 4.06 0.61 12.59
N GLY A 293 4.94 0.41 11.62
CA GLY A 293 6.37 0.17 11.86
C GLY A 293 7.08 1.42 12.36
N SER A 294 8.13 1.20 13.15
CA SER A 294 8.96 2.25 13.76
C SER A 294 10.15 2.67 12.88
N VAL A 295 10.51 1.86 11.88
CA VAL A 295 11.58 2.12 10.91
C VAL A 295 10.99 2.44 9.54
N ILE A 296 11.22 3.65 9.04
CA ILE A 296 10.84 4.00 7.66
C ILE A 296 11.94 3.56 6.71
N VAL A 297 11.53 2.84 5.68
CA VAL A 297 12.36 2.27 4.63
C VAL A 297 11.96 2.88 3.29
N VAL A 298 12.94 3.30 2.49
CA VAL A 298 12.73 3.73 1.11
C VAL A 298 13.61 2.91 0.20
N ASN A 299 12.99 2.25 -0.78
CA ASN A 299 13.66 1.32 -1.70
C ASN A 299 14.51 0.26 -0.98
N GLY A 300 14.04 -0.26 0.16
CA GLY A 300 14.70 -1.33 0.91
C GLY A 300 15.85 -0.89 1.81
N ALA A 301 16.09 0.41 1.99
CA ALA A 301 17.03 0.95 2.99
C ALA A 301 16.33 1.84 4.03
N ALA A 302 16.71 1.73 5.30
CA ALA A 302 16.23 2.56 6.39
C ALA A 302 16.74 4.01 6.26
N TRP A 303 15.83 4.99 6.31
CA TRP A 303 16.09 6.43 6.22
C TRP A 303 17.26 6.82 5.31
N PRO A 304 17.19 6.54 4.00
CA PRO A 304 18.34 6.74 3.13
C PRO A 304 18.62 8.23 2.87
N VAL A 305 19.79 8.50 2.30
CA VAL A 305 20.18 9.80 1.75
C VAL A 305 20.29 9.75 0.23
N LEU A 306 19.73 10.75 -0.46
CA LEU A 306 19.91 10.95 -1.89
C LEU A 306 20.74 12.21 -2.13
N ASP A 307 21.91 12.02 -2.73
CA ASP A 307 22.73 13.13 -3.22
C ASP A 307 22.14 13.65 -4.52
N VAL A 308 21.87 14.95 -4.56
CA VAL A 308 21.24 15.62 -5.71
C VAL A 308 22.08 16.79 -6.18
N GLU A 309 21.97 17.09 -7.47
CA GLU A 309 22.39 18.36 -8.03
C GLU A 309 21.41 19.47 -7.62
N PRO A 310 21.83 20.74 -7.60
CA PRO A 310 20.93 21.88 -7.42
C PRO A 310 20.11 22.11 -8.70
N ARG A 311 19.21 21.19 -9.03
CA ARG A 311 18.34 21.20 -10.23
C ARG A 311 16.97 20.58 -9.94
N ARG A 312 16.08 20.52 -10.94
CA ARG A 312 14.80 19.83 -10.81
C ARG A 312 14.93 18.32 -10.97
N TYR A 313 14.33 17.57 -10.05
CA TYR A 313 14.21 16.11 -10.10
C TYR A 313 12.74 15.72 -10.22
N ARG A 314 12.48 14.61 -10.93
CA ARG A 314 11.17 13.95 -10.98
C ARG A 314 11.17 12.78 -10.00
N LEU A 315 10.27 12.77 -9.03
CA LEU A 315 10.15 11.71 -8.04
C LEU A 315 8.85 10.95 -8.25
N ARG A 316 8.94 9.63 -8.40
CA ARG A 316 7.78 8.71 -8.47
C ARG A 316 7.56 8.10 -7.10
N LEU A 317 6.67 8.71 -6.31
CA LEU A 317 6.36 8.24 -4.98
C LEU A 317 5.32 7.12 -5.05
N LEU A 318 5.53 6.10 -4.23
CA LEU A 318 4.58 5.03 -3.95
C LEU A 318 4.55 4.84 -2.44
N ASN A 319 3.35 4.88 -1.86
CA ASN A 319 3.16 4.34 -0.52
C ASN A 319 2.86 2.84 -0.63
N ALA A 320 3.88 2.02 -0.34
CA ALA A 320 3.79 0.56 -0.32
C ALA A 320 3.76 0.01 1.13
N SER A 321 3.37 0.84 2.10
CA SER A 321 3.20 0.44 3.50
C SER A 321 1.91 -0.35 3.68
N ASN A 322 1.83 -1.15 4.74
CA ASN A 322 0.63 -1.93 5.04
C ASN A 322 -0.57 -1.03 5.39
N SER A 323 -0.40 -0.14 6.37
CA SER A 323 -1.50 0.71 6.88
C SER A 323 -1.16 2.20 6.92
N ARG A 324 0.13 2.54 7.08
CA ARG A 324 0.56 3.91 7.35
C ARG A 324 0.22 4.89 6.23
N PHE A 325 -0.55 5.91 6.56
CA PHE A 325 -0.63 7.15 5.77
C PHE A 325 0.63 7.99 6.01
N TYR A 326 1.04 8.73 4.98
CA TYR A 326 2.09 9.74 5.12
C TYR A 326 1.56 11.12 4.78
N ARG A 327 1.84 12.11 5.63
CA ARG A 327 1.63 13.53 5.32
C ARG A 327 3.02 14.17 5.18
N LEU A 328 3.46 14.26 3.93
CA LEU A 328 4.85 14.49 3.55
C LEU A 328 5.17 15.98 3.38
N SER A 329 6.27 16.42 3.99
CA SER A 329 6.80 17.78 3.86
C SER A 329 8.31 17.77 3.62
N ALA A 330 8.79 18.64 2.72
CA ALA A 330 10.21 18.84 2.48
C ALA A 330 10.72 20.02 3.31
N HIS A 331 11.49 19.75 4.36
CA HIS A 331 12.02 20.78 5.26
C HIS A 331 13.49 21.07 4.97
N GLY A 332 13.79 22.31 4.59
CA GLY A 332 15.13 22.87 4.52
C GLY A 332 15.18 24.27 5.12
N VAL A 333 16.35 24.91 5.10
CA VAL A 333 16.54 26.30 5.58
C VAL A 333 15.65 27.29 4.81
N ARG A 334 15.35 26.97 3.54
CA ARG A 334 14.42 27.70 2.67
C ARG A 334 13.30 26.75 2.22
N PRO A 335 12.10 27.25 1.89
CA PRO A 335 11.05 26.44 1.27
C PRO A 335 11.56 25.78 -0.01
N VAL A 336 11.33 24.48 -0.16
CA VAL A 336 11.70 23.70 -1.35
C VAL A 336 10.46 23.59 -2.24
N PRO A 337 10.45 24.19 -3.45
CA PRO A 337 9.29 24.09 -4.33
C PRO A 337 9.03 22.65 -4.76
N VAL A 338 7.79 22.20 -4.58
CA VAL A 338 7.30 20.89 -5.03
C VAL A 338 6.06 21.08 -5.89
N THR A 339 6.03 20.42 -7.04
CA THR A 339 4.91 20.46 -7.98
C THR A 339 4.48 19.04 -8.32
N GLN A 340 3.25 18.67 -8.02
CA GLN A 340 2.69 17.40 -8.49
C GLN A 340 2.30 17.52 -9.96
N ILE A 341 2.68 16.53 -10.75
CA ILE A 341 2.37 16.42 -12.17
C ILE A 341 1.52 15.20 -12.48
N GLY A 342 1.48 14.19 -11.60
CA GLY A 342 0.65 12.99 -11.79
C GLY A 342 0.07 12.45 -10.50
N ALA A 343 -1.05 11.75 -10.66
CA ALA A 343 -1.72 10.94 -9.64
C ALA A 343 -1.48 9.43 -9.95
N ASP A 344 -2.33 8.56 -9.42
CA ASP A 344 -2.20 7.10 -9.55
C ASP A 344 -2.11 6.64 -11.01
N GLY A 345 -3.06 7.08 -11.84
CA GLY A 345 -3.27 6.63 -13.21
C GLY A 345 -2.62 7.49 -14.29
N GLY A 346 -1.71 8.40 -13.92
CA GLY A 346 -0.98 9.24 -14.87
C GLY A 346 -1.05 10.74 -14.57
N PHE A 347 -0.84 11.57 -15.60
CA PHE A 347 -0.74 13.02 -15.43
C PHE A 347 -2.05 13.64 -14.92
N LEU A 348 -1.92 14.61 -14.01
CA LEU A 348 -2.95 15.60 -13.70
C LEU A 348 -3.26 16.44 -14.95
N ASP A 349 -4.40 17.14 -14.96
CA ASP A 349 -4.74 18.08 -16.04
C ASP A 349 -3.65 19.17 -16.23
N ARG A 350 -3.14 19.69 -15.11
CA ARG A 350 -2.12 20.74 -15.05
C ARG A 350 -1.19 20.47 -13.86
N PRO A 351 0.07 20.94 -13.89
CA PRO A 351 0.93 20.83 -12.72
C PRO A 351 0.30 21.58 -11.53
N ALA A 352 0.26 20.93 -10.37
CA ALA A 352 -0.26 21.49 -9.13
C ALA A 352 0.92 21.79 -8.19
N ALA A 353 1.22 23.07 -7.98
CA ALA A 353 2.17 23.46 -6.94
C ALA A 353 1.61 23.07 -5.56
N LEU A 354 2.41 22.39 -4.75
CA LEU A 354 2.00 22.00 -3.41
C LEU A 354 2.29 23.14 -2.44
N ASP A 355 1.23 23.71 -1.87
CA ASP A 355 1.26 24.75 -0.84
C ASP A 355 1.04 24.20 0.58
N ARG A 356 0.72 22.91 0.67
CA ARG A 356 0.50 22.14 1.89
C ARG A 356 1.21 20.77 1.78
N PRO A 357 1.42 20.08 2.91
CA PRO A 357 1.97 18.73 2.89
C PRO A 357 1.18 17.77 1.99
N LEU A 358 1.88 16.87 1.29
CA LEU A 358 1.25 15.86 0.45
C LEU A 358 0.76 14.70 1.32
N LEU A 359 -0.55 14.47 1.38
CA LEU A 359 -1.09 13.26 1.98
C LEU A 359 -1.05 12.11 0.96
N LEU A 360 -0.51 10.95 1.37
CA LEU A 360 -0.33 9.77 0.53
C LEU A 360 -0.73 8.52 1.33
N ALA A 361 -1.86 7.91 0.98
CA ALA A 361 -2.39 6.69 1.61
C ALA A 361 -1.78 5.41 1.00
N PRO A 362 -1.86 4.25 1.68
CA PRO A 362 -1.46 2.97 1.10
C PRO A 362 -2.03 2.75 -0.30
N GLY A 363 -1.19 2.30 -1.24
CA GLY A 363 -1.55 2.07 -2.65
C GLY A 363 -1.56 3.32 -3.55
N GLU A 364 -1.60 4.54 -2.97
CA GLU A 364 -1.54 5.78 -3.75
C GLU A 364 -0.13 6.06 -4.31
N ARG A 365 -0.09 6.73 -5.47
CA ARG A 365 1.15 7.23 -6.08
C ARG A 365 1.06 8.72 -6.35
N ALA A 366 2.20 9.38 -6.31
CA ALA A 366 2.34 10.78 -6.71
C ALA A 366 3.59 10.97 -7.56
N ASP A 367 3.43 11.66 -8.68
CA ASP A 367 4.53 12.03 -9.55
C ASP A 367 4.85 13.51 -9.34
N LEU A 368 6.03 13.79 -8.80
CA LEU A 368 6.41 15.11 -8.31
C LEU A 368 7.62 15.65 -9.06
N ILE A 369 7.65 16.96 -9.26
CA ILE A 369 8.87 17.71 -9.58
C ILE A 369 9.31 18.46 -8.33
N VAL A 370 10.52 18.19 -7.87
CA VAL A 370 11.15 18.88 -6.73
C VAL A 370 12.29 19.74 -7.25
N ASP A 371 12.29 21.02 -6.87
CA ASP A 371 13.24 22.01 -7.36
C ASP A 371 14.34 22.31 -6.33
N PHE A 372 15.53 21.74 -6.51
CA PHE A 372 16.68 21.95 -5.61
C PHE A 372 17.57 23.13 -6.02
N ARG A 373 17.21 23.91 -7.05
CA ARG A 373 18.00 25.07 -7.47
C ARG A 373 18.04 26.12 -6.36
N GLY A 374 19.20 26.72 -6.13
CA GLY A 374 19.35 27.69 -5.05
C GLY A 374 19.30 27.05 -3.66
N HIS A 375 19.47 25.72 -3.54
CA HIS A 375 19.63 24.99 -2.29
C HIS A 375 21.00 24.31 -2.19
N GLU A 376 22.02 24.82 -2.88
CA GLU A 376 23.38 24.27 -2.90
C GLU A 376 23.93 24.11 -1.47
N GLY A 377 24.47 22.92 -1.17
CA GLY A 377 25.00 22.57 0.15
C GLY A 377 23.94 22.31 1.22
N ALA A 378 22.65 22.45 0.93
CA ALA A 378 21.59 22.22 1.91
C ALA A 378 21.37 20.72 2.17
N LEU A 379 20.92 20.44 3.40
CA LEU A 379 20.28 19.18 3.79
C LEU A 379 18.78 19.43 3.88
N ILE A 380 18.00 18.61 3.19
CA ILE A 380 16.54 18.72 3.14
C ILE A 380 15.95 17.39 3.60
N ASP A 381 15.22 17.41 4.72
CA ASP A 381 14.56 16.21 5.25
C ASP A 381 13.15 16.10 4.66
N LEU A 382 12.81 14.95 4.09
CA LEU A 382 11.43 14.56 3.85
C LEU A 382 10.86 14.01 5.16
N THR A 383 9.90 14.71 5.74
CA THR A 383 9.27 14.37 7.02
C THR A 383 7.89 13.78 6.80
N ASN A 384 7.35 13.18 7.85
CA ASN A 384 5.97 12.70 7.93
C ASN A 384 5.36 13.17 9.25
N ASP A 385 4.13 13.68 9.21
CA ASP A 385 3.36 14.04 10.40
C ASP A 385 1.91 13.51 10.40
N ALA A 386 1.59 12.54 9.54
CA ALA A 386 0.28 11.88 9.56
C ALA A 386 0.09 11.08 10.87
N PRO A 387 -1.03 11.27 11.59
CA PRO A 387 -1.39 10.45 12.74
C PRO A 387 -1.58 8.97 12.37
N VAL A 388 -1.42 8.09 13.36
CA VAL A 388 -1.65 6.65 13.24
C VAL A 388 -2.52 6.15 14.41
N PRO A 389 -3.71 5.56 14.15
CA PRO A 389 -4.44 5.51 12.87
C PRO A 389 -4.76 6.89 12.27
N PHE A 390 -5.06 6.97 10.97
CA PHE A 390 -5.40 8.23 10.30
C PHE A 390 -6.93 8.36 10.17
N PRO A 391 -7.55 9.54 10.42
CA PRO A 391 -6.92 10.86 10.60
C PRO A 391 -6.66 11.29 12.04
N ASP A 392 -7.33 10.69 13.02
CA ASP A 392 -7.47 11.24 14.38
C ASP A 392 -6.72 10.44 15.47
N GLY A 393 -5.87 9.49 15.08
CA GLY A 393 -5.06 8.69 16.00
C GLY A 393 -3.88 9.44 16.62
N ASP A 394 -2.91 8.69 17.13
CA ASP A 394 -1.77 9.25 17.83
C ASP A 394 -0.81 9.97 16.84
N PRO A 395 -0.18 11.08 17.24
CA PRO A 395 0.88 11.70 16.44
C PRO A 395 2.02 10.72 16.16
N VAL A 396 2.57 10.76 14.95
CA VAL A 396 3.72 9.91 14.59
C VAL A 396 4.91 10.18 15.52
N ALA A 397 5.35 9.13 16.20
CA ALA A 397 6.49 9.21 17.11
C ALA A 397 7.83 9.16 16.34
N PRO A 398 8.82 9.99 16.70
CA PRO A 398 10.17 9.84 16.17
C PRO A 398 10.78 8.49 16.53
N PRO A 399 11.49 7.83 15.60
CA PRO A 399 12.04 8.39 14.35
C PRO A 399 11.17 8.20 13.09
N ALA A 400 9.95 7.67 13.21
CA ALA A 400 9.05 7.43 12.07
C ALA A 400 8.49 8.73 11.44
N ASP A 401 8.78 9.88 12.05
CA ASP A 401 8.49 11.23 11.56
C ASP A 401 9.47 11.70 10.45
N ARG A 402 10.41 10.84 10.05
CA ARG A 402 11.37 11.06 8.96
C ARG A 402 11.28 9.95 7.93
N VAL A 403 11.47 10.30 6.66
CA VAL A 403 11.39 9.37 5.53
C VAL A 403 12.75 9.19 4.86
N LEU A 404 13.33 10.28 4.33
CA LEU A 404 14.66 10.28 3.71
C LEU A 404 15.27 11.69 3.77
N ARG A 405 16.54 11.82 3.42
CA ARG A 405 17.23 13.11 3.28
C ARG A 405 17.72 13.35 1.86
N PHE A 406 17.48 14.53 1.32
CA PHE A 406 18.21 15.02 0.16
C PHE A 406 19.42 15.83 0.62
N ARG A 407 20.57 15.60 -0.01
CA ARG A 407 21.78 16.39 0.19
C ARG A 407 22.17 17.02 -1.15
N VAL A 408 22.06 18.34 -1.24
CA VAL A 408 22.29 19.08 -2.49
C VAL A 408 23.79 19.32 -2.67
N SER A 409 24.55 18.25 -2.90
CA SER A 409 26.01 18.26 -2.91
C SER A 409 26.64 17.89 -4.24
N LEU A 410 25.86 17.36 -5.20
CA LEU A 410 26.42 17.00 -6.50
C LEU A 410 26.75 18.26 -7.31
N PRO A 411 27.86 18.26 -8.07
CA PRO A 411 28.19 19.38 -8.95
C PRO A 411 27.15 19.52 -10.06
N TYR A 412 26.69 20.75 -10.32
CA TYR A 412 25.71 21.03 -11.37
C TYR A 412 26.26 20.72 -12.77
N ASP A 413 25.66 19.76 -13.49
CA ASP A 413 26.05 19.42 -14.86
C ASP A 413 25.39 20.34 -15.89
N ARG A 414 26.13 21.36 -16.33
CA ARG A 414 25.68 22.35 -17.33
C ARG A 414 25.33 21.75 -18.69
N ARG A 415 25.72 20.50 -18.97
CA ARG A 415 25.40 19.84 -20.26
C ARG A 415 23.95 19.36 -20.30
N VAL A 416 23.29 19.24 -19.15
CA VAL A 416 21.90 18.82 -19.04
C VAL A 416 21.02 20.08 -18.89
N PRO A 417 20.17 20.41 -19.87
CA PRO A 417 19.25 21.54 -19.76
C PRO A 417 18.30 21.41 -18.56
N GLU A 418 17.90 22.53 -17.97
CA GLU A 418 16.92 22.53 -16.89
C GLU A 418 15.53 22.18 -17.44
N ALA A 419 14.85 21.24 -16.80
CA ALA A 419 13.52 20.83 -17.25
C ALA A 419 12.51 21.95 -16.99
N VAL A 420 11.68 22.33 -17.96
CA VAL A 420 10.67 23.40 -17.80
C VAL A 420 9.26 22.82 -17.96
N PRO A 421 8.55 22.53 -16.84
CA PRO A 421 7.22 21.94 -16.92
C PRO A 421 6.23 22.84 -17.67
N PRO A 422 5.36 22.26 -18.51
CA PRO A 422 4.38 23.03 -19.26
C PRO A 422 3.24 23.49 -18.34
N ARG A 423 2.44 24.48 -18.76
CA ARG A 423 1.26 24.92 -18.00
C ARG A 423 0.10 23.93 -18.00
N THR A 424 0.17 22.95 -18.89
CA THR A 424 -0.85 21.94 -19.17
C THR A 424 -0.12 20.64 -19.48
N LEU A 425 -0.52 19.54 -18.83
CA LEU A 425 0.09 18.21 -19.03
C LEU A 425 -0.74 17.34 -19.97
N ARG A 426 -2.04 17.66 -20.12
CA ARG A 426 -2.99 16.94 -20.97
C ARG A 426 -3.67 17.90 -21.93
N GLU A 427 -3.80 17.53 -23.20
CA GLU A 427 -4.54 18.34 -24.17
C GLU A 427 -6.03 18.45 -23.79
N THR A 428 -6.60 17.33 -23.35
CA THR A 428 -7.96 17.24 -22.84
C THR A 428 -7.94 16.84 -21.36
N PRO A 429 -8.68 17.54 -20.50
CA PRO A 429 -8.83 17.15 -19.10
C PRO A 429 -9.29 15.70 -18.95
N PHE A 430 -8.73 14.96 -17.97
CA PHE A 430 -9.18 13.62 -17.67
C PHE A 430 -10.62 13.65 -17.15
N ARG A 431 -11.54 12.98 -17.84
CA ARG A 431 -12.93 12.82 -17.41
C ARG A 431 -13.34 11.39 -17.70
N ALA A 432 -13.86 10.69 -16.69
CA ALA A 432 -14.53 9.42 -16.93
C ALA A 432 -15.74 9.67 -17.86
N GLY A 433 -15.83 8.94 -18.97
CA GLY A 433 -16.82 9.16 -20.03
C GLY A 433 -18.25 8.78 -19.65
N GLY A 434 -19.20 8.89 -20.60
CA GLY A 434 -20.56 8.30 -20.56
C GLY A 434 -21.55 8.83 -19.51
N ALA A 435 -22.85 8.93 -19.81
CA ALA A 435 -23.83 9.24 -18.75
C ALA A 435 -23.83 8.09 -17.72
N PRO A 436 -23.84 8.37 -16.40
CA PRO A 436 -23.82 7.30 -15.41
C PRO A 436 -25.12 6.49 -15.49
N ALA A 437 -25.00 5.20 -15.79
CA ALA A 437 -26.11 4.26 -15.86
C ALA A 437 -26.68 3.96 -14.46
N ARG A 438 -25.83 4.02 -13.44
CA ARG A 438 -26.19 3.75 -12.04
C ARG A 438 -25.38 4.59 -11.07
N THR A 439 -25.97 4.91 -9.93
CA THR A 439 -25.24 5.30 -8.71
C THR A 439 -25.31 4.15 -7.73
N ARG A 440 -24.16 3.63 -7.34
CA ARG A 440 -24.00 2.51 -6.41
C ARG A 440 -23.62 3.03 -5.05
N ARG A 441 -24.36 2.61 -4.02
CA ARG A 441 -24.17 3.07 -2.65
C ARG A 441 -23.59 1.96 -1.80
N LEU A 442 -22.37 2.17 -1.33
CA LEU A 442 -21.55 1.19 -0.64
C LEU A 442 -21.22 1.72 0.76
N VAL A 443 -21.09 0.82 1.72
CA VAL A 443 -20.80 1.17 3.11
C VAL A 443 -19.46 0.59 3.53
N LEU A 444 -18.71 1.40 4.29
CA LEU A 444 -17.54 0.97 5.03
C LEU A 444 -17.93 1.00 6.51
N THR A 445 -17.86 -0.14 7.17
CA THR A 445 -18.30 -0.34 8.55
C THR A 445 -17.27 -1.16 9.32
N GLU A 446 -17.41 -1.24 10.63
CA GLU A 446 -16.54 -2.03 11.50
C GLU A 446 -17.41 -2.80 12.50
N HIS A 447 -17.06 -4.06 12.72
CA HIS A 447 -17.69 -4.92 13.72
C HIS A 447 -16.61 -5.68 14.51
N MET A 448 -17.04 -6.44 15.52
CA MET A 448 -16.15 -7.36 16.22
C MET A 448 -16.36 -8.77 15.68
N ASP A 449 -15.27 -9.50 15.45
CA ASP A 449 -15.35 -10.92 15.15
C ASP A 449 -15.62 -11.76 16.42
N ARG A 450 -15.69 -13.08 16.27
CA ARG A 450 -15.93 -14.01 17.40
C ARG A 450 -14.83 -14.03 18.47
N TYR A 451 -13.69 -13.39 18.22
CA TYR A 451 -12.56 -13.29 19.14
C TYR A 451 -12.39 -11.84 19.64
N ASP A 452 -13.45 -11.04 19.58
CA ASP A 452 -13.47 -9.63 19.99
C ASP A 452 -12.40 -8.77 19.30
N ARG A 453 -12.05 -9.11 18.05
CA ARG A 453 -11.11 -8.34 17.24
C ARG A 453 -11.88 -7.38 16.33
N PRO A 454 -11.44 -6.12 16.18
CA PRO A 454 -11.97 -5.23 15.16
C PRO A 454 -11.84 -5.88 13.78
N LYS A 455 -12.95 -5.88 13.05
CA LYS A 455 -13.09 -6.42 11.71
C LYS A 455 -13.75 -5.35 10.84
N PRO A 456 -12.95 -4.52 10.15
CA PRO A 456 -13.44 -3.61 9.13
C PRO A 456 -14.04 -4.39 7.96
N MET A 457 -15.17 -3.92 7.45
CA MET A 457 -16.01 -4.62 6.50
C MET A 457 -16.50 -3.69 5.39
N LEU A 458 -16.71 -4.29 4.22
CA LEU A 458 -17.37 -3.65 3.09
C LEU A 458 -18.78 -4.20 2.92
N GLY A 459 -19.62 -3.45 2.21
CA GLY A 459 -20.91 -3.94 1.77
C GLY A 459 -21.75 -2.87 1.09
N THR A 460 -23.08 -3.03 1.10
CA THR A 460 -23.99 -2.08 0.46
C THR A 460 -24.79 -1.30 1.49
N VAL A 461 -25.25 -0.11 1.11
CA VAL A 461 -26.13 0.69 1.99
C VAL A 461 -27.38 -0.10 2.42
N GLU A 462 -27.96 -0.89 1.51
CA GLU A 462 -29.20 -1.62 1.77
C GLU A 462 -29.02 -2.90 2.60
N ARG A 463 -27.88 -3.59 2.44
CA ARG A 463 -27.62 -4.89 3.09
C ARG A 463 -26.72 -4.78 4.31
N GLY A 464 -25.96 -3.69 4.43
CA GLY A 464 -24.91 -3.57 5.42
C GLY A 464 -23.66 -4.36 5.02
N MET A 465 -22.93 -4.85 6.02
CA MET A 465 -21.69 -5.62 5.84
C MET A 465 -21.90 -6.92 5.07
N LEU A 466 -20.91 -7.31 4.28
CA LEU A 466 -20.88 -8.55 3.51
C LEU A 466 -19.49 -9.19 3.62
N GLU A 467 -19.43 -10.49 3.90
CA GLU A 467 -18.16 -11.22 3.91
C GLU A 467 -17.62 -11.46 2.50
N TRP A 468 -16.32 -11.75 2.37
CA TRP A 468 -15.69 -12.07 1.08
C TRP A 468 -16.45 -13.18 0.32
N MET A 469 -16.84 -14.23 1.03
CA MET A 469 -17.51 -15.40 0.44
C MET A 469 -18.98 -15.17 0.06
N GLU A 470 -19.57 -14.02 0.40
CA GLU A 470 -20.95 -13.73 0.02
C GLU A 470 -21.09 -13.45 -1.49
N PRO A 471 -22.25 -13.77 -2.10
CA PRO A 471 -22.49 -13.52 -3.52
C PRO A 471 -22.18 -12.08 -3.93
N VAL A 472 -21.60 -11.90 -5.12
CA VAL A 472 -21.27 -10.60 -5.70
C VAL A 472 -22.50 -9.70 -5.77
N THR A 473 -22.36 -8.45 -5.30
CA THR A 473 -23.41 -7.41 -5.33
C THR A 473 -23.09 -6.28 -6.29
N GLU A 474 -21.81 -6.04 -6.54
CA GLU A 474 -21.31 -5.02 -7.45
C GLU A 474 -21.25 -5.61 -8.87
N THR A 475 -22.31 -5.42 -9.66
CA THR A 475 -22.41 -5.94 -11.02
C THR A 475 -22.57 -4.83 -12.07
N PRO A 476 -21.54 -3.99 -12.33
CA PRO A 476 -21.59 -3.02 -13.42
C PRO A 476 -21.73 -3.73 -14.78
N ALA A 477 -22.51 -3.17 -15.70
CA ALA A 477 -22.58 -3.69 -17.06
C ALA A 477 -21.33 -3.31 -17.88
N LEU A 478 -20.94 -4.16 -18.82
CA LEU A 478 -19.81 -3.90 -19.71
C LEU A 478 -20.04 -2.59 -20.51
N HIS A 479 -18.99 -1.77 -20.58
CA HIS A 479 -18.95 -0.41 -21.12
C HIS A 479 -19.85 0.62 -20.41
N SER A 480 -20.46 0.27 -19.28
CA SER A 480 -21.24 1.22 -18.50
C SER A 480 -20.35 2.19 -17.72
N THR A 481 -20.88 3.38 -17.50
CA THR A 481 -20.35 4.34 -16.54
C THR A 481 -21.18 4.25 -15.28
N GLU A 482 -20.56 4.18 -14.11
CA GLU A 482 -21.27 4.29 -12.83
C GLU A 482 -20.66 5.38 -11.95
N ILE A 483 -21.47 5.88 -11.03
CA ILE A 483 -21.00 6.61 -9.85
C ILE A 483 -20.99 5.62 -8.69
N TRP A 484 -19.88 5.52 -7.96
CA TRP A 484 -19.81 4.77 -6.71
C TRP A 484 -19.71 5.76 -5.55
N GLU A 485 -20.53 5.54 -4.52
CA GLU A 485 -20.57 6.32 -3.30
C GLU A 485 -20.14 5.45 -2.12
N PHE A 486 -19.06 5.83 -1.45
CA PHE A 486 -18.55 5.16 -0.26
C PHE A 486 -18.96 5.93 0.97
N TYR A 487 -19.89 5.38 1.75
CA TYR A 487 -20.32 5.92 3.04
C TYR A 487 -19.43 5.34 4.14
N ASN A 488 -18.49 6.12 4.63
CA ASN A 488 -17.60 5.67 5.70
C ASN A 488 -18.20 5.97 7.07
N THR A 489 -18.62 4.91 7.76
CA THR A 489 -19.21 4.97 9.11
C THR A 489 -18.19 4.72 10.22
N THR A 490 -16.96 4.34 9.85
CA THR A 490 -15.88 4.03 10.79
C THR A 490 -15.15 5.29 11.25
N ASP A 491 -14.31 5.14 12.27
CA ASP A 491 -13.46 6.22 12.79
C ASP A 491 -12.18 6.44 11.95
N ASP A 492 -11.83 5.50 11.06
CA ASP A 492 -10.59 5.53 10.27
C ASP A 492 -10.83 5.90 8.80
N ALA A 493 -9.83 6.51 8.17
CA ALA A 493 -9.82 6.72 6.73
C ALA A 493 -9.40 5.44 6.01
N HIS A 494 -10.14 5.07 4.96
CA HIS A 494 -9.84 3.88 4.16
C HIS A 494 -9.39 4.27 2.75
N PRO A 495 -8.20 3.87 2.29
CA PRO A 495 -7.80 3.99 0.89
C PRO A 495 -8.51 2.91 0.07
N VAL A 496 -9.68 3.23 -0.49
CA VAL A 496 -10.46 2.30 -1.30
C VAL A 496 -9.85 2.19 -2.70
N HIS A 497 -9.41 0.99 -3.06
CA HIS A 497 -8.87 0.65 -4.38
C HIS A 497 -9.91 -0.14 -5.20
N LEU A 498 -10.04 0.21 -6.48
CA LEU A 498 -10.79 -0.59 -7.47
C LEU A 498 -9.80 -1.12 -8.49
N HIS A 499 -9.81 -2.43 -8.71
CA HIS A 499 -9.08 -3.05 -9.83
C HIS A 499 -9.67 -2.58 -11.17
N LEU A 500 -9.00 -2.93 -12.28
CA LEU A 500 -9.34 -2.59 -13.68
C LEU A 500 -9.34 -1.10 -14.04
N VAL A 501 -10.11 -0.29 -13.31
CA VAL A 501 -10.54 1.03 -13.73
C VAL A 501 -9.64 2.13 -13.20
N GLN A 502 -9.49 3.18 -14.01
CA GLN A 502 -9.09 4.50 -13.53
C GLN A 502 -10.36 5.35 -13.41
N PHE A 503 -10.59 5.95 -12.26
CA PHE A 503 -11.77 6.73 -11.94
C PHE A 503 -11.47 8.22 -11.73
N GLN A 504 -12.52 9.02 -11.86
CA GLN A 504 -12.53 10.43 -11.50
C GLN A 504 -13.16 10.60 -10.12
N ILE A 505 -12.46 11.25 -9.18
CA ILE A 505 -13.08 11.70 -7.93
C ILE A 505 -14.01 12.88 -8.24
N LEU A 506 -15.26 12.81 -7.78
CA LEU A 506 -16.26 13.84 -8.02
C LEU A 506 -16.32 14.84 -6.88
N ASP A 507 -16.55 14.35 -5.66
CA ASP A 507 -16.70 15.17 -4.46
C ASP A 507 -16.71 14.30 -3.19
N ARG A 508 -16.62 14.99 -2.05
CA ARG A 508 -16.88 14.43 -0.71
C ARG A 508 -17.90 15.28 0.03
N ALA A 509 -18.73 14.68 0.88
CA ALA A 509 -19.66 15.42 1.73
C ALA A 509 -19.81 14.73 3.09
N PRO A 510 -19.94 15.48 4.20
CA PRO A 510 -20.34 14.88 5.46
C PRO A 510 -21.75 14.28 5.33
N PHE A 511 -22.06 13.20 6.04
CA PHE A 511 -23.40 12.63 6.05
C PHE A 511 -23.87 12.27 7.46
N THR A 512 -25.18 12.12 7.61
CA THR A 512 -25.82 11.47 8.76
C THR A 512 -26.67 10.32 8.24
N ALA A 513 -26.79 9.24 9.01
CA ALA A 513 -27.65 8.10 8.69
C ALA A 513 -28.09 7.41 9.99
N VAL A 514 -29.16 6.62 9.90
CA VAL A 514 -29.48 5.59 10.88
C VAL A 514 -28.80 4.30 10.45
N GLN A 515 -27.90 3.79 11.28
CA GLN A 515 -27.20 2.53 11.05
C GLN A 515 -27.87 1.41 11.85
N ASP A 516 -28.24 0.34 11.15
CA ASP A 516 -28.75 -0.87 11.78
C ASP A 516 -27.61 -1.54 12.60
N PRO A 517 -27.80 -1.80 13.90
CA PRO A 517 -26.71 -2.26 14.77
C PRO A 517 -26.31 -3.71 14.53
N VAL A 518 -27.11 -4.49 13.79
CA VAL A 518 -26.85 -5.91 13.52
C VAL A 518 -26.17 -6.09 12.18
N THR A 519 -26.69 -5.44 11.15
CA THR A 519 -26.25 -5.59 9.76
C THR A 519 -25.28 -4.50 9.33
N GLY A 520 -25.30 -3.32 9.96
CA GLY A 520 -24.58 -2.14 9.49
C GLY A 520 -25.25 -1.44 8.30
N ALA A 521 -26.46 -1.86 7.90
CA ALA A 521 -27.21 -1.22 6.81
C ALA A 521 -27.58 0.24 7.17
N LEU A 522 -27.63 1.11 6.17
CA LEU A 522 -27.90 2.54 6.36
C LEU A 522 -29.29 2.92 5.84
N SER A 523 -30.01 3.70 6.63
CA SER A 523 -31.28 4.33 6.29
C SER A 523 -31.28 5.81 6.67
N ASP A 524 -32.28 6.57 6.20
CA ASP A 524 -32.43 8.01 6.50
C ASP A 524 -31.16 8.84 6.25
N ILE A 525 -30.45 8.53 5.16
CA ILE A 525 -29.21 9.19 4.79
C ILE A 525 -29.49 10.64 4.37
N ALA A 526 -28.81 11.58 5.02
CA ALA A 526 -28.77 12.98 4.62
C ALA A 526 -27.32 13.43 4.40
N THR A 527 -27.04 14.02 3.24
CA THR A 527 -25.71 14.52 2.88
C THR A 527 -25.64 16.04 3.02
N GLY A 528 -24.57 16.55 3.62
CA GLY A 528 -24.28 17.97 3.71
C GLY A 528 -23.69 18.56 2.42
N SER A 529 -23.03 19.71 2.54
CA SER A 529 -22.42 20.40 1.40
C SER A 529 -21.27 19.58 0.79
N ARG A 530 -21.30 19.44 -0.53
CA ARG A 530 -20.28 18.76 -1.31
C ARG A 530 -19.05 19.63 -1.48
N ARG A 531 -17.87 19.03 -1.34
CA ARG A 531 -16.57 19.64 -1.58
C ARG A 531 -15.90 18.92 -2.76
N PRO A 532 -15.40 19.65 -3.77
CA PRO A 532 -14.69 19.04 -4.89
C PRO A 532 -13.37 18.40 -4.43
N PRO A 533 -12.77 17.51 -5.24
CA PRO A 533 -11.42 17.00 -4.99
C PRO A 533 -10.38 18.13 -4.91
N GLY A 534 -9.28 17.84 -4.22
CA GLY A 534 -8.12 18.71 -4.19
C GLY A 534 -7.44 18.82 -5.56
N ALA A 535 -6.59 19.84 -5.73
CA ALA A 535 -5.78 19.96 -6.95
C ALA A 535 -4.88 18.74 -7.19
N ASP A 536 -4.44 18.09 -6.10
CA ASP A 536 -3.67 16.85 -6.04
C ASP A 536 -4.45 15.59 -6.47
N GLU A 537 -5.77 15.71 -6.63
CA GLU A 537 -6.70 14.62 -6.98
C GLU A 537 -7.38 14.84 -8.34
N ASN A 538 -7.03 15.91 -9.07
CA ASN A 538 -7.63 16.29 -10.36
C ASN A 538 -7.00 15.56 -11.56
N GLY A 539 -6.89 14.24 -11.46
CA GLY A 539 -6.38 13.34 -12.50
C GLY A 539 -6.99 11.95 -12.38
N PRO A 540 -6.58 10.99 -13.23
CA PRO A 540 -6.98 9.60 -13.09
C PRO A 540 -6.46 9.01 -11.77
N LYS A 541 -7.37 8.43 -10.99
CA LYS A 541 -7.06 7.71 -9.74
C LYS A 541 -7.60 6.30 -9.76
N ASP A 542 -6.96 5.41 -9.03
CA ASP A 542 -7.46 4.04 -8.79
C ASP A 542 -7.58 3.73 -7.30
N THR A 543 -7.04 4.59 -6.44
CA THR A 543 -7.13 4.46 -4.98
C THR A 543 -7.62 5.78 -4.40
N VAL A 544 -8.68 5.77 -3.59
CA VAL A 544 -9.29 6.98 -3.03
C VAL A 544 -9.41 6.93 -1.52
N ARG A 545 -9.04 8.02 -0.88
CA ARG A 545 -9.22 8.23 0.56
C ARG A 545 -10.70 8.47 0.87
N ALA A 546 -11.36 7.49 1.49
CA ALA A 546 -12.71 7.60 2.05
C ALA A 546 -12.60 8.01 3.53
N LEU A 547 -12.88 9.27 3.83
CA LEU A 547 -12.68 9.85 5.17
C LEU A 547 -13.85 9.51 6.12
N PRO A 548 -13.61 9.39 7.44
CA PRO A 548 -14.64 9.15 8.45
C PRO A 548 -15.80 10.13 8.37
N GLY A 549 -17.04 9.63 8.47
CA GLY A 549 -18.26 10.46 8.49
C GLY A 549 -18.58 11.16 7.17
N GLU A 550 -17.90 10.78 6.08
CA GLU A 550 -18.11 11.35 4.75
C GLU A 550 -18.57 10.30 3.74
N VAL A 551 -19.40 10.75 2.79
CA VAL A 551 -19.62 10.05 1.54
C VAL A 551 -18.60 10.53 0.52
N THR A 552 -17.82 9.60 -0.03
CA THR A 552 -16.85 9.87 -1.12
C THR A 552 -17.41 9.35 -2.43
N ARG A 553 -17.45 10.19 -3.47
CA ARG A 553 -18.05 9.85 -4.76
C ARG A 553 -17.00 9.80 -5.86
N LEU A 554 -16.97 8.71 -6.60
CA LEU A 554 -16.16 8.54 -7.79
C LEU A 554 -17.01 8.17 -9.00
N ARG A 555 -16.46 8.36 -10.20
CA ARG A 555 -17.03 7.94 -11.47
C ARG A 555 -16.05 7.07 -12.23
N ALA A 556 -16.49 5.88 -12.64
CA ALA A 556 -15.68 4.90 -13.34
C ALA A 556 -16.40 4.40 -14.61
N VAL A 557 -15.62 3.94 -15.58
CA VAL A 557 -16.11 3.23 -16.78
C VAL A 557 -15.58 1.81 -16.71
N PHE A 558 -16.44 0.81 -16.88
CA PHE A 558 -16.10 -0.61 -16.75
C PHE A 558 -16.07 -1.26 -18.12
N ASP A 559 -14.90 -1.43 -18.73
CA ASP A 559 -14.75 -1.72 -20.16
C ASP A 559 -14.10 -3.08 -20.50
N LYS A 560 -13.74 -3.88 -19.49
CA LYS A 560 -13.37 -5.29 -19.65
C LYS A 560 -14.29 -6.18 -18.80
N PRO A 561 -14.82 -7.29 -19.35
CA PRO A 561 -15.68 -8.19 -18.61
C PRO A 561 -14.89 -9.06 -17.62
N GLY A 562 -15.59 -9.61 -16.64
CA GLY A 562 -15.05 -10.59 -15.69
C GLY A 562 -15.11 -10.12 -14.24
N VAL A 563 -14.58 -10.96 -13.37
CA VAL A 563 -14.58 -10.72 -11.92
C VAL A 563 -13.27 -10.08 -11.49
N PHE A 564 -13.40 -8.96 -10.81
CA PHE A 564 -12.34 -8.15 -10.24
C PHE A 564 -12.65 -7.92 -8.76
N VAL A 565 -11.82 -7.15 -8.06
CA VAL A 565 -12.05 -6.81 -6.66
C VAL A 565 -12.01 -5.31 -6.41
N TRP A 566 -12.70 -4.90 -5.34
CA TRP A 566 -12.54 -3.60 -4.73
C TRP A 566 -12.32 -3.79 -3.24
N HIS A 567 -11.41 -3.02 -2.65
CA HIS A 567 -11.00 -3.25 -1.27
C HIS A 567 -10.41 -2.00 -0.62
N CYS A 568 -10.35 -2.01 0.71
CA CYS A 568 -9.45 -1.13 1.42
C CYS A 568 -8.00 -1.58 1.19
N HIS A 569 -7.11 -0.63 0.89
CA HIS A 569 -5.69 -0.89 0.67
C HIS A 569 -4.85 -0.73 1.95
N ILE A 570 -5.50 -0.61 3.11
CA ILE A 570 -4.86 -0.99 4.37
C ILE A 570 -4.83 -2.52 4.37
N LEU A 571 -3.65 -3.12 4.20
CA LEU A 571 -3.54 -4.56 3.93
C LEU A 571 -4.03 -5.43 5.09
N ASP A 572 -3.91 -4.92 6.32
CA ASP A 572 -4.45 -5.58 7.52
C ASP A 572 -5.99 -5.56 7.54
N HIS A 573 -6.64 -4.51 7.00
CA HIS A 573 -8.09 -4.48 6.76
C HIS A 573 -8.47 -5.40 5.61
N GLU A 574 -7.74 -5.36 4.49
CA GLU A 574 -7.96 -6.19 3.28
C GLU A 574 -8.07 -7.68 3.64
N ASP A 575 -7.10 -8.19 4.42
CA ASP A 575 -7.02 -9.60 4.80
C ASP A 575 -8.03 -10.00 5.89
N HIS A 576 -8.75 -9.06 6.51
CA HIS A 576 -9.65 -9.32 7.64
C HIS A 576 -10.86 -8.37 7.74
N GLU A 577 -11.79 -8.28 6.78
CA GLU A 577 -11.90 -8.88 5.43
C GLU A 577 -12.48 -7.80 4.49
N MET A 578 -11.88 -6.61 4.51
CA MET A 578 -12.38 -5.39 3.85
C MET A 578 -12.10 -5.40 2.34
N MET A 579 -12.51 -6.49 1.70
CA MET A 579 -12.36 -6.77 0.27
C MET A 579 -13.59 -7.51 -0.26
N ARG A 580 -14.06 -7.11 -1.44
CA ARG A 580 -15.22 -7.70 -2.11
C ARG A 580 -14.97 -7.86 -3.59
N GLU A 581 -15.52 -8.92 -4.16
CA GLU A 581 -15.58 -9.09 -5.62
C GLU A 581 -16.59 -8.12 -6.23
N TYR A 582 -16.30 -7.67 -7.46
CA TYR A 582 -17.29 -7.10 -8.37
C TYR A 582 -17.18 -7.77 -9.74
N GLU A 583 -18.28 -7.87 -10.47
CA GLU A 583 -18.33 -8.53 -11.77
C GLU A 583 -18.79 -7.55 -12.85
N VAL A 584 -17.93 -7.31 -13.85
CA VAL A 584 -18.33 -6.59 -15.05
C VAL A 584 -19.07 -7.57 -15.96
N VAL A 585 -20.39 -7.42 -16.01
CA VAL A 585 -21.29 -8.36 -16.70
C VAL A 585 -21.42 -7.98 -18.17
N ASP A 586 -21.20 -8.96 -19.06
CA ASP A 586 -21.48 -8.85 -20.49
C ASP A 586 -22.88 -9.42 -20.78
N ASP A 587 -23.86 -8.54 -20.96
CA ASP A 587 -25.25 -8.91 -21.22
C ASP A 587 -25.53 -9.29 -22.70
N GLY A 588 -24.51 -9.26 -23.58
CA GLY A 588 -24.58 -9.72 -24.97
C GLY A 588 -24.80 -8.64 -26.03
#